data_AF-A0A255FXG7-F1
#
_entry.id   AF-A0A255FXG7-F1
#
_cell.length_a   1.000
_cell.length_b   1.000
_cell.length_c   1.000
_cell.angle_alpha   90.00
_cell.angle_beta   90.00
_cell.angle_gamma   90.00
#
_symmetry.space_group_name_H-M   'P 1'
#
loop_
_entity.id
_entity.type
_entity.pdbx_description
1 polymer ?
#
loop_
_entity_poly.entity_id
_entity_poly.type
_entity_poly.pdbx_seq_one_letter_code
_entity_poly.pdbx_strand_id
1 'polypeptide(L)'
;MSQKTPSRKIARIAPWAAIPAALIVSGLIVSQASYSAFSAKTENTGNSWETGSVKLTDDDRGAALFTVKNLRPGQQGEKCITVTSDGTSPSRVKLYAANAKATNQLDQYISIKVVQATSCGAGGTTIVDGPMAKFAAGPTNYANGVGDWNTTGNKGEIRTYMITYRFPDDAPNSTQASTAALDFVWEAQNL
;
A
#
# COMPACT_ATOMS: atom_id res chain seq x y z
N MET A 1 43.50 25.02 46.22
CA MET A 1 42.25 25.22 45.45
C MET A 1 42.27 26.63 44.88
N SER A 2 42.40 26.78 43.56
CA SER A 2 42.33 28.09 42.89
C SER A 2 41.38 27.97 41.71
N GLN A 3 40.20 28.56 41.87
CA GLN A 3 39.14 28.60 40.87
C GLN A 3 39.63 29.47 39.70
N LYS A 4 39.87 28.85 38.54
CA LYS A 4 40.19 29.57 37.30
C LYS A 4 38.94 30.29 36.82
N THR A 5 38.89 31.60 37.03
CA THR A 5 37.87 32.48 36.44
C THR A 5 38.06 32.46 34.91
N PRO A 6 37.02 32.15 34.12
CA PRO A 6 37.15 32.11 32.67
C PRO A 6 37.40 33.52 32.11
N SER A 7 38.44 33.63 31.28
CA SER A 7 38.84 34.85 30.57
C SER A 7 37.66 35.44 29.76
N ARG A 8 37.50 36.77 29.82
CA ARG A 8 36.44 37.55 29.12
C ARG A 8 36.37 37.31 27.61
N LYS A 9 37.38 36.68 27.00
CA LYS A 9 37.37 36.29 25.58
C LYS A 9 36.50 35.06 25.30
N ILE A 10 36.33 34.15 26.27
CA ILE A 10 35.50 32.94 26.14
C ILE A 10 34.00 33.29 26.24
N ALA A 11 33.64 34.31 27.03
CA ALA A 11 32.26 34.77 27.18
C ALA A 11 31.67 35.44 25.93
N ARG A 12 32.52 35.88 24.98
CA ARG A 12 32.07 36.54 23.73
C ARG A 12 31.94 35.61 22.53
N ILE A 13 32.53 34.41 22.57
CA ILE A 13 32.50 33.44 21.45
C ILE A 13 31.43 32.37 21.68
N ALA A 14 31.01 32.18 22.93
CA ALA A 14 29.91 31.27 23.30
C ALA A 14 28.59 31.48 22.53
N PRO A 15 28.12 32.71 22.22
CA PRO A 15 26.84 32.86 21.52
C PRO A 15 26.94 32.61 20.00
N TRP A 16 28.14 32.62 19.42
CA TRP A 16 28.33 32.44 17.97
C TRP A 16 28.54 30.99 17.55
N ALA A 17 28.97 30.12 18.46
CA ALA A 17 29.07 28.67 18.22
C ALA A 17 27.76 27.93 18.53
N ALA A 18 26.87 28.51 19.35
CA ALA A 18 25.59 27.91 19.67
C ALA A 18 24.62 27.88 18.48
N ILE A 19 24.70 28.88 17.58
CA ILE A 19 23.77 29.00 16.45
C ILE A 19 24.02 27.91 15.37
N PRO A 20 25.26 27.68 14.88
CA PRO A 20 25.50 26.61 13.90
C PRO A 20 25.32 25.21 14.51
N ALA A 21 25.72 25.00 15.77
CA ALA A 21 25.57 23.72 16.44
C ALA A 21 24.08 23.38 16.69
N ALA A 22 23.26 24.36 17.08
CA ALA A 22 21.82 24.17 17.18
C ALA A 22 21.20 23.89 15.81
N LEU A 23 21.65 24.56 14.73
CA LEU A 23 21.16 24.29 13.37
C LEU A 23 21.54 22.88 12.86
N ILE A 24 22.73 22.38 13.17
CA ILE A 24 23.15 21.02 12.81
C ILE A 24 22.36 19.97 13.61
N VAL A 25 22.15 20.18 14.92
CA VAL A 25 21.34 19.28 15.74
C VAL A 25 19.85 19.33 15.36
N SER A 26 19.33 20.50 15.00
CA SER A 26 17.95 20.66 14.48
C SER A 26 17.80 20.03 13.09
N GLY A 27 18.82 20.14 12.24
CA GLY A 27 18.85 19.53 10.90
C GLY A 27 18.85 18.00 10.97
N LEU A 28 19.54 17.40 11.94
CA LEU A 28 19.58 15.95 12.14
C LEU A 28 18.27 15.39 12.74
N ILE A 29 17.53 16.19 13.52
CA ILE A 29 16.22 15.79 14.05
C ILE A 29 15.13 15.94 12.98
N VAL A 30 15.18 17.00 12.14
CA VAL A 30 14.23 17.20 11.04
C VAL A 30 14.47 16.20 9.89
N SER A 31 15.71 15.79 9.63
CA SER A 31 16.00 14.82 8.56
C SER A 31 15.48 13.40 8.84
N GLN A 32 15.12 13.08 10.08
CA GLN A 32 14.58 11.76 10.44
C GLN A 32 13.04 11.71 10.46
N ALA A 33 12.35 12.84 10.30
CA ALA A 33 10.90 12.93 10.47
C ALA A 33 10.24 13.82 9.40
N SER A 34 10.46 13.53 8.11
CA SER A 34 9.62 14.06 7.02
C SER A 34 9.63 13.19 5.75
N TYR A 35 9.55 11.86 5.93
CA TYR A 35 8.97 10.99 4.91
C TYR A 35 7.51 10.70 5.29
N SER A 36 6.69 11.76 5.27
CA SER A 36 5.23 11.65 5.20
C SER A 36 4.79 12.33 3.90
N ALA A 37 5.25 11.79 2.77
CA ALA A 37 4.88 12.27 1.45
C ALA A 37 3.67 11.47 0.95
N PHE A 38 2.49 12.07 1.10
CA PHE A 38 1.26 11.81 0.33
C PHE A 38 0.73 10.38 0.26
N SER A 39 0.37 9.79 1.40
CA SER A 39 -0.67 8.74 1.42
C SER A 39 -2.03 9.43 1.47
N ALA A 40 -2.75 9.51 0.35
CA ALA A 40 -4.12 9.99 0.35
C ALA A 40 -5.02 8.97 1.08
N LYS A 41 -5.47 9.32 2.30
CA LYS A 41 -6.69 8.78 2.91
C LYS A 41 -7.72 9.90 2.97
N THR A 42 -8.94 9.63 2.52
CA THR A 42 -10.02 10.64 2.39
C THR A 42 -10.67 10.96 3.74
N GLU A 43 -10.52 12.20 4.26
CA GLU A 43 -11.53 12.96 5.04
C GLU A 43 -11.33 14.51 4.86
N ASN A 44 -12.44 15.28 4.82
CA ASN A 44 -12.61 16.71 4.41
C ASN A 44 -12.31 17.70 5.57
N THR A 45 -11.67 18.88 5.48
CA THR A 45 -12.02 20.11 4.75
C THR A 45 -10.96 21.23 5.00
N GLY A 46 -10.66 22.08 3.99
CA GLY A 46 -10.26 23.49 4.20
C GLY A 46 -8.77 23.88 4.07
N ASN A 47 -8.44 24.59 2.97
CA ASN A 47 -7.13 25.08 2.46
C ASN A 47 -6.29 24.03 1.70
N SER A 48 -6.03 24.26 0.39
CA SER A 48 -5.00 23.49 -0.32
C SER A 48 -4.25 24.34 -1.35
N TRP A 49 -2.95 24.47 -1.14
CA TRP A 49 -1.97 24.78 -2.18
C TRP A 49 -1.84 23.55 -3.09
N GLU A 50 -1.90 23.72 -4.41
CA GLU A 50 -1.80 22.62 -5.38
C GLU A 50 -0.35 22.11 -5.44
N THR A 51 -0.13 20.97 -4.79
CA THR A 51 0.92 20.01 -5.13
C THR A 51 0.24 18.85 -5.86
N GLY A 52 0.94 18.23 -6.82
CA GLY A 52 0.39 17.15 -7.63
C GLY A 52 -0.18 16.04 -6.75
N SER A 53 -1.47 15.76 -6.92
CA SER A 53 -2.17 14.76 -6.12
C SER A 53 -1.96 13.36 -6.70
N VAL A 54 -2.00 12.35 -5.85
CA VAL A 54 -2.11 10.94 -6.23
C VAL A 54 -3.47 10.47 -5.75
N LYS A 55 -4.37 10.18 -6.69
CA LYS A 55 -5.70 9.66 -6.38
C LYS A 55 -5.90 8.38 -7.18
N LEU A 56 -6.09 7.28 -6.47
CA LEU A 56 -6.54 6.02 -7.03
C LEU A 56 -8.01 5.82 -6.69
N THR A 57 -8.81 5.47 -7.69
CA THR A 57 -10.18 4.99 -7.49
C THR A 57 -10.36 3.68 -8.21
N ASP A 58 -11.09 2.76 -7.61
CA ASP A 58 -11.57 1.54 -8.25
C ASP A 58 -13.08 1.64 -8.56
N ASP A 59 -13.60 0.69 -9.34
CA ASP A 59 -14.97 0.67 -9.85
C ASP A 59 -16.00 -0.01 -8.92
N ASP A 60 -15.60 -0.50 -7.74
CA ASP A 60 -16.48 -1.14 -6.75
C ASP A 60 -16.94 -0.21 -5.61
N ARG A 61 -16.42 1.02 -5.54
CA ARG A 61 -16.82 2.07 -4.57
C ARG A 61 -16.68 1.63 -3.10
N GLY A 62 -15.71 0.77 -2.80
CA GLY A 62 -15.49 0.23 -1.45
C GLY A 62 -16.42 -0.92 -1.09
N ALA A 63 -17.04 -1.56 -2.10
CA ALA A 63 -17.75 -2.81 -1.91
C ALA A 63 -16.77 -3.98 -1.89
N ALA A 64 -17.10 -5.06 -1.17
CA ALA A 64 -16.24 -6.24 -1.17
C ALA A 64 -16.18 -6.86 -2.58
N LEU A 65 -14.97 -7.03 -3.12
CA LEU A 65 -14.72 -7.69 -4.41
C LEU A 65 -15.44 -9.03 -4.54
N PHE A 66 -15.35 -9.85 -3.49
CA PHE A 66 -16.05 -11.11 -3.36
C PHE A 66 -16.81 -11.17 -2.03
N THR A 67 -18.09 -11.50 -2.08
CA THR A 67 -18.89 -11.88 -0.92
C THR A 67 -19.49 -13.26 -1.20
N VAL A 68 -18.78 -14.31 -0.79
CA VAL A 68 -19.19 -15.69 -1.07
C VAL A 68 -19.74 -16.31 0.21
N LYS A 69 -21.02 -16.66 0.19
CA LYS A 69 -21.66 -17.42 1.26
C LYS A 69 -21.74 -18.89 0.88
N ASN A 70 -21.59 -19.78 1.87
CA ASN A 70 -21.66 -21.23 1.67
C ASN A 70 -20.69 -21.72 0.59
N LEU A 71 -19.42 -21.28 0.64
CA LEU A 71 -18.37 -21.71 -0.27
C LEU A 71 -18.23 -23.25 -0.25
N ARG A 72 -18.31 -23.89 -1.42
CA ARG A 72 -18.27 -25.36 -1.56
C ARG A 72 -17.03 -25.81 -2.34
N PRO A 73 -16.47 -27.00 -2.06
CA PRO A 73 -15.35 -27.54 -2.83
C PRO A 73 -15.60 -27.45 -4.34
N GLY A 74 -14.58 -27.03 -5.08
CA GLY A 74 -14.63 -26.81 -6.52
C GLY A 74 -15.20 -25.47 -6.96
N GLN A 75 -15.77 -24.67 -6.05
CA GLN A 75 -16.29 -23.35 -6.36
C GLN A 75 -15.16 -22.37 -6.68
N GLN A 76 -15.39 -21.56 -7.71
CA GLN A 76 -14.50 -20.49 -8.12
C GLN A 76 -15.31 -19.25 -8.51
N GLY A 77 -14.63 -18.12 -8.57
CA GLY A 77 -15.21 -16.89 -9.10
C GLY A 77 -14.13 -15.95 -9.57
N GLU A 78 -14.52 -15.03 -10.45
CA GLU A 78 -13.64 -14.07 -11.08
C GLU A 78 -14.30 -12.70 -11.09
N LYS A 79 -13.50 -11.67 -10.86
CA LYS A 79 -13.88 -10.27 -11.06
C LYS A 79 -12.73 -9.52 -11.73
N CYS A 80 -13.07 -8.65 -12.66
CA CYS A 80 -12.14 -7.67 -13.17
C CYS A 80 -12.42 -6.33 -12.52
N ILE A 81 -11.36 -5.65 -12.09
CA ILE A 81 -11.41 -4.34 -11.45
C ILE A 81 -10.59 -3.36 -12.26
N THR A 82 -11.11 -2.15 -12.42
CA THR A 82 -10.41 -1.07 -13.11
C THR A 82 -9.90 -0.07 -12.10
N VAL A 83 -8.58 -0.02 -11.91
CA VAL A 83 -7.92 0.99 -11.09
C VAL A 83 -7.56 2.18 -11.97
N THR A 84 -8.06 3.35 -11.61
CA THR A 84 -7.81 4.61 -12.31
C THR A 84 -6.87 5.49 -11.50
N SER A 85 -5.84 6.02 -12.15
CA SER A 85 -4.98 7.08 -11.61
C SER A 85 -5.42 8.42 -12.15
N ASP A 86 -5.85 9.30 -11.25
CA ASP A 86 -6.15 10.71 -11.53
C ASP A 86 -5.00 11.64 -11.12
N GLY A 87 -3.84 11.06 -10.83
CA GLY A 87 -2.69 11.82 -10.35
C GLY A 87 -2.05 12.66 -11.45
N THR A 88 -1.42 13.77 -11.04
CA THR A 88 -0.74 14.70 -11.96
C THR A 88 0.78 14.59 -11.92
N SER A 89 1.31 13.52 -11.31
CA SER A 89 2.74 13.25 -11.21
C SER A 89 3.03 11.77 -11.48
N PRO A 90 4.14 11.44 -12.16
CA PRO A 90 4.54 10.04 -12.35
C PRO A 90 4.61 9.31 -11.03
N SER A 91 3.94 8.16 -10.94
CA SER A 91 3.87 7.36 -9.73
C SER A 91 4.05 5.89 -10.06
N ARG A 92 4.52 5.11 -9.10
CA ARG A 92 4.50 3.65 -9.17
C ARG A 92 3.35 3.14 -8.32
N VAL A 93 2.56 2.25 -8.91
CA VAL A 93 1.42 1.61 -8.25
C VAL A 93 1.79 0.20 -7.85
N LYS A 94 1.52 -0.15 -6.59
CA LYS A 94 1.75 -1.47 -6.01
C LYS A 94 0.46 -2.03 -5.44
N LEU A 95 0.28 -3.34 -5.60
CA LEU A 95 -0.79 -4.12 -5.00
C LEU A 95 -0.24 -4.91 -3.79
N TYR A 96 -0.95 -4.86 -2.66
CA TYR A 96 -0.65 -5.69 -1.50
C TYR A 96 -1.93 -6.08 -0.74
N ALA A 97 -1.80 -7.04 0.17
CA ALA A 97 -2.89 -7.51 1.02
C ALA A 97 -2.94 -6.75 2.35
N ALA A 98 -4.13 -6.48 2.86
CA ALA A 98 -4.35 -5.94 4.20
C ALA A 98 -5.49 -6.67 4.92
N ASN A 99 -5.61 -6.46 6.24
CA ASN A 99 -6.72 -6.92 7.08
C ASN A 99 -7.07 -8.41 6.95
N ALA A 100 -6.07 -9.26 6.64
CA ALA A 100 -6.28 -10.69 6.45
C ALA A 100 -6.74 -11.36 7.76
N LYS A 101 -7.77 -12.19 7.64
CA LYS A 101 -8.35 -12.97 8.74
C LYS A 101 -8.83 -14.31 8.19
N ALA A 102 -8.57 -15.40 8.91
CA ALA A 102 -9.10 -16.70 8.56
C ALA A 102 -9.37 -17.55 9.81
N THR A 103 -10.34 -18.46 9.70
CA THR A 103 -10.57 -19.53 10.68
C THR A 103 -10.27 -20.89 10.03
N ASN A 104 -9.81 -21.84 10.85
CA ASN A 104 -9.44 -23.19 10.45
C ASN A 104 -8.56 -23.27 9.18
N GLN A 105 -7.71 -22.26 8.99
CA GLN A 105 -6.77 -22.17 7.87
C GLN A 105 -7.42 -22.22 6.48
N LEU A 106 -8.69 -21.80 6.34
CA LEU A 106 -9.41 -21.81 5.06
C LEU A 106 -8.64 -21.06 3.94
N ASP A 107 -7.92 -20.00 4.30
CA ASP A 107 -7.07 -19.20 3.42
C ASP A 107 -5.86 -19.95 2.85
N GLN A 108 -5.44 -21.06 3.45
CA GLN A 108 -4.40 -21.94 2.88
C GLN A 108 -4.94 -22.76 1.70
N TYR A 109 -6.25 -22.97 1.64
CA TYR A 109 -6.91 -23.77 0.61
C TYR A 109 -7.53 -22.91 -0.50
N ILE A 110 -7.92 -21.67 -0.22
CA ILE A 110 -8.38 -20.76 -1.28
C ILE A 110 -7.17 -20.28 -2.08
N SER A 111 -7.12 -20.62 -3.36
CA SER A 111 -6.13 -20.08 -4.29
C SER A 111 -6.61 -18.74 -4.83
N ILE A 112 -5.71 -17.76 -4.90
CA ILE A 112 -5.93 -16.45 -5.51
C ILE A 112 -4.97 -16.31 -6.69
N LYS A 113 -5.53 -15.86 -7.82
CA LYS A 113 -4.77 -15.44 -8.98
C LYS A 113 -5.10 -13.99 -9.29
N VAL A 114 -4.09 -13.17 -9.51
CA VAL A 114 -4.26 -11.78 -9.97
C VAL A 114 -3.48 -11.58 -11.25
N VAL A 115 -4.19 -11.20 -12.31
CA VAL A 115 -3.62 -10.85 -13.61
C VAL A 115 -3.77 -9.35 -13.82
N GLN A 116 -2.65 -8.66 -13.95
CA GLN A 116 -2.60 -7.25 -14.31
C GLN A 116 -2.65 -7.10 -15.84
N ALA A 117 -3.61 -6.34 -16.36
CA ALA A 117 -3.85 -6.19 -17.79
C ALA A 117 -4.22 -4.74 -18.17
N THR A 118 -4.09 -4.38 -19.45
CA THR A 118 -4.49 -3.05 -19.98
C THR A 118 -6.00 -2.81 -19.93
N SER A 119 -6.80 -3.87 -20.04
CA SER A 119 -8.27 -3.83 -19.99
C SER A 119 -8.80 -5.20 -19.59
N CYS A 120 -10.03 -5.25 -19.08
CA CYS A 120 -10.71 -6.51 -18.79
C CYS A 120 -10.82 -7.38 -20.06
N GLY A 121 -10.48 -8.66 -19.94
CA GLY A 121 -10.46 -9.61 -21.07
C GLY A 121 -9.23 -9.55 -21.96
N ALA A 122 -8.30 -8.61 -21.74
CA ALA A 122 -6.99 -8.63 -22.40
C ALA A 122 -6.05 -9.63 -21.73
N GLY A 123 -5.10 -10.16 -22.52
CA GLY A 123 -3.95 -10.88 -21.96
C GLY A 123 -3.15 -9.96 -21.02
N GLY A 124 -2.60 -10.53 -19.95
CA GLY A 124 -1.90 -9.75 -18.93
C GLY A 124 -0.84 -10.56 -18.19
N THR A 125 -0.16 -9.90 -17.27
CA THR A 125 0.90 -10.49 -16.44
C THR A 125 0.31 -11.03 -15.15
N THR A 126 0.57 -12.30 -14.84
CA THR A 126 0.20 -12.85 -13.52
C THR A 126 1.16 -12.30 -12.46
N ILE A 127 0.63 -11.55 -11.49
CA ILE A 127 1.41 -10.90 -10.43
C ILE A 127 1.19 -11.55 -9.05
N VAL A 128 0.13 -12.35 -8.92
CA VAL A 128 -0.16 -13.21 -7.76
C VAL A 128 -0.65 -14.55 -8.29
N ASP A 129 -0.09 -15.63 -7.78
CA ASP A 129 -0.57 -17.00 -8.01
C ASP A 129 -0.24 -17.86 -6.79
N GLY A 130 -1.26 -18.47 -6.19
CA GLY A 130 -1.13 -19.41 -5.08
C GLY A 130 -2.12 -19.18 -3.95
N PRO A 131 -1.88 -19.77 -2.77
CA PRO A 131 -2.79 -19.68 -1.64
C PRO A 131 -3.01 -18.24 -1.17
N MET A 132 -4.24 -17.92 -0.76
CA MET A 132 -4.64 -16.65 -0.17
C MET A 132 -3.74 -16.31 1.03
N ALA A 133 -3.40 -17.29 1.86
CA ALA A 133 -2.46 -17.13 2.97
C ALA A 133 -1.08 -16.61 2.54
N LYS A 134 -0.58 -17.04 1.38
CA LYS A 134 0.72 -16.58 0.85
C LYS A 134 0.66 -15.13 0.39
N PHE A 135 -0.43 -14.73 -0.27
CA PHE A 135 -0.65 -13.33 -0.65
C PHE A 135 -0.82 -12.45 0.59
N ALA A 136 -1.56 -12.92 1.60
CA ALA A 136 -1.78 -12.21 2.86
C ALA A 136 -0.49 -11.97 3.67
N ALA A 137 0.49 -12.87 3.59
CA ALA A 137 1.74 -12.78 4.34
C ALA A 137 2.91 -12.16 3.56
N GLY A 138 2.86 -12.20 2.22
CA GLY A 138 3.95 -11.73 1.34
C GLY A 138 3.90 -10.21 1.12
N PRO A 139 3.17 -9.74 0.11
CA PRO A 139 2.96 -8.31 -0.11
C PRO A 139 1.97 -7.75 0.93
N THR A 140 2.47 -7.00 1.91
CA THR A 140 1.69 -6.46 3.05
C THR A 140 1.75 -4.94 3.16
N ASN A 141 2.57 -4.30 2.34
CA ASN A 141 2.73 -2.86 2.26
C ASN A 141 3.30 -2.47 0.89
N TYR A 142 3.46 -1.17 0.65
CA TYR A 142 4.01 -0.68 -0.60
C TYR A 142 5.42 -1.23 -0.92
N ALA A 143 6.30 -1.31 0.08
CA ALA A 143 7.71 -1.67 -0.14
C ALA A 143 7.89 -3.10 -0.66
N ASN A 144 7.02 -4.03 -0.26
CA ASN A 144 7.01 -5.41 -0.73
C ASN A 144 5.82 -5.73 -1.67
N GLY A 145 5.07 -4.72 -2.11
CA GLY A 145 3.93 -4.89 -2.99
C GLY A 145 4.31 -5.39 -4.39
N VAL A 146 3.35 -6.06 -5.04
CA VAL A 146 3.48 -6.63 -6.37
C VAL A 146 2.94 -5.69 -7.45
N GLY A 147 3.19 -6.03 -8.71
CA GLY A 147 2.83 -5.19 -9.86
C GLY A 147 3.95 -4.24 -10.30
N ASP A 148 3.83 -3.77 -11.53
CA ASP A 148 4.84 -2.97 -12.23
C ASP A 148 4.26 -1.72 -12.93
N TRP A 149 2.99 -1.39 -12.65
CA TRP A 149 2.36 -0.23 -13.27
C TRP A 149 2.98 1.07 -12.77
N ASN A 150 3.68 1.75 -13.68
CA ASN A 150 4.10 3.14 -13.51
C ASN A 150 3.14 4.04 -14.31
N THR A 151 2.57 5.04 -13.65
CA THR A 151 1.79 6.10 -14.29
C THR A 151 2.70 7.18 -14.81
N THR A 152 2.25 7.88 -15.84
CA THR A 152 2.94 9.04 -16.42
C THR A 152 2.58 10.36 -15.74
N GLY A 153 1.56 10.37 -14.87
CA GLY A 153 1.02 11.58 -14.26
C GLY A 153 -0.04 12.26 -15.12
N ASN A 154 -0.65 11.52 -16.06
CA ASN A 154 -1.82 11.95 -16.80
C ASN A 154 -3.09 11.48 -16.06
N LYS A 155 -4.10 12.34 -16.04
CA LYS A 155 -5.40 11.97 -15.44
C LYS A 155 -6.10 10.91 -16.28
N GLY A 156 -6.75 9.96 -15.62
CA GLY A 156 -7.53 8.90 -16.27
C GLY A 156 -6.69 7.73 -16.78
N GLU A 157 -5.43 7.60 -16.36
CA GLU A 157 -4.64 6.41 -16.67
C GLU A 157 -5.25 5.19 -15.96
N ILE A 158 -5.52 4.11 -16.72
CA ILE A 158 -6.13 2.90 -16.15
C ILE A 158 -5.19 1.70 -16.17
N ARG A 159 -5.40 0.83 -15.19
CA ARG A 159 -4.92 -0.54 -15.21
C ARG A 159 -6.00 -1.45 -14.66
N THR A 160 -6.15 -2.62 -15.27
CA THR A 160 -7.14 -3.60 -14.82
C THR A 160 -6.47 -4.78 -14.13
N TYR A 161 -7.20 -5.35 -13.16
CA TYR A 161 -6.77 -6.50 -12.38
C TYR A 161 -7.88 -7.54 -12.43
N MET A 162 -7.63 -8.65 -13.10
CA MET A 162 -8.50 -9.81 -13.09
C MET A 162 -8.11 -10.68 -11.91
N ILE A 163 -9.01 -10.76 -10.93
CA ILE A 163 -8.81 -11.47 -9.68
C ILE A 163 -9.71 -12.71 -9.73
N THR A 164 -9.11 -13.87 -9.56
CA THR A 164 -9.81 -15.16 -9.54
C THR A 164 -9.57 -15.82 -8.18
N TYR A 165 -10.62 -16.33 -7.56
CA TYR A 165 -10.48 -17.27 -6.44
C TYR A 165 -10.89 -18.68 -6.88
N ARG A 166 -10.23 -19.69 -6.31
CA ARG A 166 -10.66 -21.09 -6.42
C ARG A 166 -10.53 -21.79 -5.08
N PHE A 167 -11.61 -22.44 -4.66
CA PHE A 167 -11.60 -23.38 -3.56
C PHE A 167 -11.51 -24.81 -4.13
N PRO A 168 -10.52 -25.62 -3.72
CA PRO A 168 -10.21 -26.86 -4.39
C PRO A 168 -11.29 -27.91 -4.21
N ASP A 169 -11.36 -28.86 -5.13
CA ASP A 169 -12.36 -29.94 -5.10
C ASP A 169 -12.09 -30.94 -3.95
N ASP A 170 -10.83 -31.09 -3.56
CA ASP A 170 -10.35 -31.98 -2.49
C ASP A 170 -10.17 -31.27 -1.15
N ALA A 171 -10.86 -30.14 -0.95
CA ALA A 171 -10.78 -29.39 0.30
C ALA A 171 -11.17 -30.27 1.51
N PRO A 172 -10.36 -30.31 2.58
CA PRO A 172 -10.58 -31.20 3.71
C PRO A 172 -11.78 -30.75 4.55
N ASN A 173 -12.41 -31.69 5.27
CA ASN A 173 -13.54 -31.39 6.16
C ASN A 173 -13.19 -30.39 7.29
N SER A 174 -11.91 -30.20 7.60
CA SER A 174 -11.45 -29.19 8.56
C SER A 174 -11.80 -27.75 8.14
N THR A 175 -12.05 -27.48 6.86
CA THR A 175 -12.43 -26.15 6.36
C THR A 175 -13.94 -25.88 6.46
N GLN A 176 -14.74 -26.82 6.96
CA GLN A 176 -16.18 -26.61 7.16
C GLN A 176 -16.44 -25.50 8.19
N ALA A 177 -17.58 -24.80 8.05
CA ALA A 177 -17.98 -23.69 8.93
C ALA A 177 -16.89 -22.63 9.16
N SER A 178 -16.04 -22.40 8.15
CA SER A 178 -14.87 -21.52 8.23
C SER A 178 -15.05 -20.23 7.44
N THR A 179 -14.22 -19.24 7.74
CA THR A 179 -14.21 -17.93 7.07
C THR A 179 -12.79 -17.55 6.67
N ALA A 180 -12.66 -16.79 5.59
CA ALA A 180 -11.42 -16.18 5.15
C ALA A 180 -11.75 -14.83 4.51
N ALA A 181 -10.97 -13.80 4.84
CA ALA A 181 -11.12 -12.45 4.31
C ALA A 181 -9.73 -11.79 4.19
N LEU A 182 -9.56 -10.93 3.19
CA LEU A 182 -8.46 -9.97 3.06
C LEU A 182 -8.91 -8.82 2.16
N ASP A 183 -8.21 -7.70 2.27
CA ASP A 183 -8.37 -6.54 1.40
C ASP A 183 -7.25 -6.52 0.36
N PHE A 184 -7.62 -6.24 -0.90
CA PHE A 184 -6.66 -5.91 -1.95
C PHE A 184 -6.46 -4.40 -1.94
N VAL A 185 -5.22 -3.95 -1.75
CA VAL A 185 -4.90 -2.53 -1.63
C VAL A 185 -3.97 -2.13 -2.77
N TRP A 186 -4.42 -1.16 -3.57
CA TRP A 186 -3.57 -0.46 -4.53
C TRP A 186 -3.09 0.85 -3.90
N GLU A 187 -1.77 1.00 -3.81
CA GLU A 187 -1.14 2.24 -3.34
C GLU A 187 -0.22 2.77 -4.43
N ALA A 188 -0.27 4.07 -4.65
CA ALA A 188 0.63 4.77 -5.56
C ALA A 188 1.55 5.68 -4.76
N GLN A 189 2.85 5.62 -5.06
CA GLN A 189 3.83 6.58 -4.54
C GLN A 189 4.57 7.23 -5.72
N ASN A 190 4.86 8.52 -5.58
CA ASN A 190 5.59 9.28 -6.58
C ASN A 190 6.95 8.64 -6.88
N LEU A 191 7.35 8.69 -8.16
CA LEU A 191 8.66 8.23 -8.63
C LEU A 191 9.79 9.21 -8.31
#